data_AF-A0A9D9HD58-F1
#
_entry.id   AF-A0A9D9HD58-F1
#
_cell.length_a   1.000
_cell.length_b   1.000
_cell.length_c   1.000
_cell.angle_alpha   90.00
_cell.angle_beta   90.00
_cell.angle_gamma   90.00
#
_symmetry.space_group_name_H-M   'P 1'
#
loop_
_entity.id
_entity.type
_entity.pdbx_description
1 polymer ?
#
loop_
_entity_poly.entity_id
_entity_poly.type
_entity_poly.pdbx_seq_one_letter_code
_entity_poly.pdbx_strand_id
1 'polypeptide(L)'
;MKRFLTMLAAASAVCAISSCQEDPITEETTPDGPSIEWASNPDFDTVDITDDLDATLTVKAPAGIKTFVVTVDSDQLEAALGLIGITSTTLDLINDQTVIEILDGVTQGSLPTGTDLVNKTEVEFNISSLVQMINAVTYDDSEHSFTVTVSDANGKTAEETCTFHRTGVDSPSVTWEGNEDFAPVEITEGMSVKITISAPAGFQSLTVEIQSAVLNNIGFTSIDMMNPGTMASIVDAILSGQDVTTATELSLDLSSLVPMILGFGDAAAGSHTFTLNLTDKAGKTLEQDCVFTHTLPASVSVDANSVDLWANTAKVTVSNPAADATYSVQYREKGTETWYTASGDAATGFTIAPEYNTSTNAAGLSVSVVKDGSGIYAQNTYEIRLMNGDTEVSSIEYTTQGGDAIPNGDMSDWTNNSRGVPAPNAEGESFWDSGNNSMVGNLGGGHLCNEDSEEKGTAFLKTRLTFGVMACGNMYTGDFVMAGLSGTANFGKAYDWSSRPRALSLRYKANVGKIDKIGSSLDGRENWNGQQDTSRVFVAVVDWNAQHGVTSGIGTPSGMWDPADRTSVEEGNILGYGELVITNDVDSWTDAELKINWYDVAASAPASGRISLVISCATSLKGDYLVGCSTNEMRVDDFEWVY
;
A
#
# COMPACT_ATOMS: atom_id res chain seq x y z
N MET A 1 2.21 35.79 -57.49
CA MET A 1 2.84 35.37 -58.77
C MET A 1 1.87 34.45 -59.52
N LYS A 2 1.88 34.47 -60.87
CA LYS A 2 1.59 33.38 -61.86
C LYS A 2 1.04 32.05 -61.27
N ARG A 3 -0.01 31.35 -61.75
CA ARG A 3 -0.77 31.21 -63.04
C ARG A 3 -2.13 30.48 -62.71
N PHE A 4 -3.14 30.17 -63.56
CA PHE A 4 -3.52 30.42 -64.98
C PHE A 4 -5.08 30.30 -65.11
N LEU A 5 -5.74 30.85 -66.15
CA LEU A 5 -6.43 30.18 -67.29
C LEU A 5 -7.25 28.90 -67.00
N THR A 6 -8.48 28.73 -67.52
CA THR A 6 -8.85 28.84 -68.96
C THR A 6 -10.33 29.24 -69.20
N MET A 7 -10.61 29.91 -70.33
CA MET A 7 -11.96 30.25 -70.84
C MET A 7 -12.64 29.10 -71.59
N LEU A 8 -13.97 29.16 -71.74
CA LEU A 8 -14.62 28.84 -73.02
C LEU A 8 -15.82 29.76 -73.28
N ALA A 9 -16.03 30.14 -74.54
CA ALA A 9 -17.09 31.04 -74.96
C ALA A 9 -17.72 30.59 -76.29
N ALA A 10 -19.03 30.77 -76.41
CA ALA A 10 -19.80 30.73 -77.65
C ALA A 10 -21.19 31.36 -77.40
N ALA A 11 -21.92 31.89 -78.37
CA ALA A 11 -21.56 32.61 -79.60
C ALA A 11 -22.88 33.22 -80.14
N SER A 12 -22.94 34.53 -80.37
CA SER A 12 -24.15 35.18 -80.90
C SER A 12 -24.36 34.88 -82.38
N ALA A 13 -25.61 34.72 -82.81
CA ALA A 13 -25.98 34.78 -84.23
C ALA A 13 -27.32 35.50 -84.42
N VAL A 14 -27.32 36.52 -85.30
CA VAL A 14 -28.50 37.32 -85.67
C VAL A 14 -28.65 37.27 -87.19
N CYS A 15 -29.88 37.00 -87.66
CA CYS A 15 -30.43 37.40 -88.96
C CYS A 15 -31.95 37.11 -88.90
N ALA A 16 -32.83 38.10 -88.70
CA ALA A 16 -33.29 39.10 -89.67
C ALA A 16 -34.21 38.54 -90.76
N ILE A 17 -35.44 39.07 -90.84
CA ILE A 17 -36.17 39.52 -92.05
C ILE A 17 -37.43 40.29 -91.60
N SER A 18 -37.89 41.23 -92.43
CA SER A 18 -38.92 42.23 -92.12
C SER A 18 -40.35 41.77 -92.47
N SER A 19 -41.31 42.19 -91.64
CA SER A 19 -42.70 42.59 -91.97
C SER A 19 -43.48 41.87 -93.08
N CYS A 20 -44.58 41.22 -92.71
CA CYS A 20 -45.88 41.47 -93.33
C CYS A 20 -47.02 41.13 -92.34
N GLN A 21 -48.16 41.76 -92.53
CA GLN A 21 -49.33 41.71 -91.64
C GLN A 21 -50.41 40.86 -92.32
N GLU A 22 -50.96 39.86 -91.62
CA GLU A 22 -52.22 39.19 -91.97
C GLU A 22 -53.11 39.07 -90.72
N ASP A 23 -54.42 39.10 -90.94
CA ASP A 23 -55.47 39.35 -89.95
C ASP A 23 -55.82 38.12 -89.06
N PRO A 24 -56.54 38.29 -87.94
CA PRO A 24 -56.45 37.35 -86.82
C PRO A 24 -57.27 36.07 -86.99
N ILE A 25 -56.67 34.95 -86.61
CA ILE A 25 -57.40 33.74 -86.25
C ILE A 25 -57.91 33.93 -84.81
N THR A 26 -59.21 33.71 -84.61
CA THR A 26 -59.82 33.70 -83.27
C THR A 26 -59.53 32.36 -82.61
N GLU A 27 -58.48 32.31 -81.80
CA GLU A 27 -58.33 31.22 -80.84
C GLU A 27 -59.35 31.41 -79.71
N GLU A 28 -60.19 30.40 -79.50
CA GLU A 28 -61.01 30.31 -78.31
C GLU A 28 -60.08 30.10 -77.12
N THR A 29 -60.03 31.06 -76.19
CA THR A 29 -59.25 30.94 -74.97
C THR A 29 -59.80 29.76 -74.16
N THR A 30 -59.06 28.67 -74.10
CA THR A 30 -59.33 27.61 -73.11
C THR A 30 -59.28 28.26 -71.73
N PRO A 31 -60.31 28.13 -70.87
CA PRO A 31 -60.31 28.79 -69.56
C PRO A 31 -59.12 28.30 -68.74
N ASP A 32 -58.40 29.22 -68.10
CA ASP A 32 -57.23 28.89 -67.29
C ASP A 32 -57.58 27.86 -66.21
N GLY A 33 -56.63 26.96 -65.93
CA GLY A 33 -56.77 25.99 -64.84
C GLY A 33 -56.58 26.64 -63.47
N PRO A 34 -56.69 25.87 -62.39
CA PRO A 34 -56.29 26.36 -61.08
C PRO A 34 -54.78 26.65 -61.04
N SER A 35 -54.36 27.53 -60.14
CA SER A 35 -52.97 27.81 -59.78
C SER A 35 -52.85 28.02 -58.27
N ILE A 36 -51.65 27.76 -57.73
CA ILE A 36 -51.31 27.97 -56.33
C ILE A 36 -50.09 28.90 -56.33
N GLU A 37 -50.15 29.99 -55.59
CA GLU A 37 -49.09 31.00 -55.52
C GLU A 37 -48.68 31.22 -54.07
N TRP A 38 -47.38 31.13 -53.75
CA TRP A 38 -46.86 31.49 -52.43
C TRP A 38 -46.06 32.80 -52.55
N ALA A 39 -46.66 33.92 -52.17
CA ALA A 39 -46.12 35.25 -52.47
C ALA A 39 -44.78 35.55 -51.79
N SER A 40 -44.54 34.98 -50.61
CA SER A 40 -43.28 35.09 -49.85
C SER A 40 -42.21 34.08 -50.28
N ASN A 41 -42.57 32.98 -50.95
CA ASN A 41 -41.66 31.95 -51.44
C ASN A 41 -42.13 31.37 -52.80
N PRO A 42 -41.97 32.12 -53.91
CA PRO A 42 -42.57 31.75 -55.21
C PRO A 42 -42.01 30.48 -55.86
N ASP A 43 -40.81 30.05 -55.46
CA ASP A 43 -40.13 28.86 -55.97
C ASP A 43 -40.39 27.60 -55.11
N PHE A 44 -41.14 27.73 -54.00
CA PHE A 44 -41.46 26.65 -53.04
C PHE A 44 -40.22 25.95 -52.45
N ASP A 45 -39.12 26.68 -52.26
CA ASP A 45 -37.93 26.20 -51.54
C ASP A 45 -38.26 25.85 -50.07
N THR A 46 -37.46 24.97 -49.43
CA THR A 46 -37.61 24.66 -48.00
C THR A 46 -37.41 25.90 -47.13
N VAL A 47 -38.29 26.11 -46.13
CA VAL A 47 -38.25 27.26 -45.21
C VAL A 47 -38.08 26.80 -43.76
N ASP A 48 -37.17 27.41 -43.01
CA ASP A 48 -37.02 27.16 -41.56
C ASP A 48 -38.26 27.64 -40.77
N ILE A 49 -38.71 26.89 -39.77
CA ILE A 49 -39.83 27.28 -38.91
C ILE A 49 -39.37 28.35 -37.90
N THR A 50 -39.67 29.61 -38.19
CA THR A 50 -39.41 30.77 -37.33
C THR A 50 -40.68 31.41 -36.76
N ASP A 51 -40.53 32.25 -35.74
CA ASP A 51 -41.63 33.02 -35.12
C ASP A 51 -42.33 33.98 -36.10
N ASP A 52 -41.66 34.38 -37.18
CA ASP A 52 -42.12 35.29 -38.23
C ASP A 52 -42.49 34.62 -39.57
N LEU A 53 -42.60 33.29 -39.59
CA LEU A 53 -42.97 32.49 -40.77
C LEU A 53 -44.30 32.94 -41.41
N ASP A 54 -44.28 33.22 -42.72
CA ASP A 54 -45.48 33.48 -43.53
C ASP A 54 -45.67 32.40 -44.62
N ALA A 55 -46.48 31.40 -44.29
CA ALA A 55 -46.96 30.33 -45.15
C ALA A 55 -48.41 30.60 -45.63
N THR A 56 -48.64 31.78 -46.21
CA THR A 56 -49.91 32.13 -46.88
C THR A 56 -49.87 31.76 -48.36
N LEU A 57 -50.71 30.81 -48.77
CA LEU A 57 -50.90 30.40 -50.17
C LEU A 57 -52.13 31.08 -50.77
N THR A 58 -52.03 31.61 -51.98
CA THR A 58 -53.16 32.12 -52.76
C THR A 58 -53.55 31.08 -53.81
N VAL A 59 -54.69 30.44 -53.63
CA VAL A 59 -55.25 29.45 -54.56
C VAL A 59 -56.26 30.12 -55.48
N LYS A 60 -55.99 30.13 -56.78
CA LYS A 60 -56.88 30.67 -57.82
C LYS A 60 -57.46 29.52 -58.62
N ALA A 61 -58.77 29.55 -58.89
CA ALA A 61 -59.45 28.55 -59.69
C ALA A 61 -60.58 29.23 -60.48
N PRO A 62 -60.34 29.77 -61.68
CA PRO A 62 -61.33 30.59 -62.41
C PRO A 62 -62.68 29.92 -62.67
N ALA A 63 -62.72 28.58 -62.72
CA ALA A 63 -63.94 27.79 -62.87
C ALA A 63 -64.62 27.38 -61.54
N GLY A 64 -64.08 27.80 -60.39
CA GLY A 64 -64.51 27.40 -59.06
C GLY A 64 -63.81 26.14 -58.55
N ILE A 65 -63.34 26.16 -57.30
CA ILE A 65 -62.74 24.98 -56.63
C ILE A 65 -63.79 23.87 -56.44
N LYS A 66 -63.41 22.65 -56.77
CA LYS A 66 -64.21 21.43 -56.67
C LYS A 66 -63.66 20.44 -55.63
N THR A 67 -62.34 20.26 -55.57
CA THR A 67 -61.65 19.51 -54.51
C THR A 67 -60.47 20.33 -54.02
N PHE A 68 -60.18 20.21 -52.73
CA PHE A 68 -59.01 20.81 -52.10
C PHE A 68 -58.47 19.78 -51.11
N VAL A 69 -57.32 19.21 -51.42
CA VAL A 69 -56.72 18.11 -50.67
C VAL A 69 -55.34 18.54 -50.20
N VAL A 70 -55.02 18.29 -48.93
CA VAL A 70 -53.68 18.52 -48.38
C VAL A 70 -53.11 17.18 -47.93
N THR A 71 -51.96 16.78 -48.46
CA THR A 71 -51.23 15.60 -47.99
C THR A 71 -50.06 16.04 -47.11
N VAL A 72 -50.01 15.52 -45.89
CA VAL A 72 -48.96 15.80 -44.90
C VAL A 72 -47.92 14.67 -44.97
N ASP A 73 -46.68 15.01 -45.28
CA ASP A 73 -45.53 14.09 -45.22
C ASP A 73 -44.60 14.55 -44.09
N SER A 74 -44.69 13.85 -42.96
CA SER A 74 -43.99 14.14 -41.70
C SER A 74 -44.20 13.01 -40.69
N ASP A 75 -43.12 12.28 -40.38
CA ASP A 75 -43.10 11.21 -39.38
C ASP A 75 -43.62 11.67 -38.01
N GLN A 76 -43.32 12.92 -37.63
CA GLN A 76 -43.68 13.50 -36.34
C GLN A 76 -45.15 13.95 -36.29
N LEU A 77 -45.71 14.42 -37.42
CA LEU A 77 -47.10 14.86 -37.49
C LEU A 77 -48.09 13.72 -37.70
N GLU A 78 -47.71 12.59 -38.32
CA GLU A 78 -48.61 11.44 -38.45
C GLU A 78 -49.12 10.97 -37.06
N ALA A 79 -48.22 10.90 -36.08
CA ALA A 79 -48.58 10.59 -34.69
C ALA A 79 -49.48 11.66 -34.05
N ALA A 80 -49.19 12.96 -34.29
CA ALA A 80 -49.97 14.07 -33.74
C ALA A 80 -51.38 14.17 -34.34
N LEU A 81 -51.54 13.93 -35.64
CA LEU A 81 -52.83 13.84 -36.34
C LEU A 81 -53.69 12.71 -35.74
N GLY A 82 -53.08 11.56 -35.45
CA GLY A 82 -53.74 10.44 -34.77
C GLY A 82 -54.29 10.79 -33.39
N LEU A 83 -53.61 11.64 -32.61
CA LEU A 83 -54.06 12.08 -31.28
C LEU A 83 -55.31 12.97 -31.33
N ILE A 84 -55.49 13.75 -32.41
CA ILE A 84 -56.68 14.59 -32.62
C ILE A 84 -57.80 13.87 -33.40
N GLY A 85 -57.61 12.59 -33.74
CA GLY A 85 -58.61 11.75 -34.39
C GLY A 85 -58.57 11.74 -35.92
N ILE A 86 -57.54 12.32 -36.54
CA ILE A 86 -57.31 12.27 -37.99
C ILE A 86 -56.48 11.01 -38.30
N THR A 87 -57.05 10.07 -39.04
CA THR A 87 -56.44 8.75 -39.32
C THR A 87 -55.85 8.61 -40.73
N SER A 88 -55.64 9.73 -41.42
CA SER A 88 -55.12 9.80 -42.80
C SER A 88 -54.20 11.01 -42.91
N THR A 89 -53.05 10.85 -43.55
CA THR A 89 -52.14 11.96 -43.90
C THR A 89 -52.65 12.78 -45.09
N THR A 90 -53.53 12.21 -45.93
CA THR A 90 -54.26 12.92 -46.97
C THR A 90 -55.60 13.43 -46.42
N LEU A 91 -55.77 14.76 -46.43
CA LEU A 91 -56.87 15.51 -45.83
C LEU A 91 -57.73 16.14 -46.94
N ASP A 92 -58.96 15.65 -47.15
CA ASP A 92 -59.91 16.30 -48.07
C ASP A 92 -60.67 17.41 -47.32
N LEU A 93 -60.30 18.67 -47.59
CA LEU A 93 -60.84 19.83 -46.90
C LEU A 93 -62.25 20.25 -47.38
N ILE A 94 -62.86 19.51 -48.31
CA ILE A 94 -64.22 19.79 -48.84
C ILE A 94 -65.19 18.64 -48.60
N ASN A 95 -64.75 17.38 -48.77
CA ASN A 95 -65.65 16.22 -48.77
C ASN A 95 -65.55 15.35 -47.50
N ASP A 96 -64.51 15.49 -46.68
CA ASP A 96 -64.42 14.78 -45.39
C ASP A 96 -64.90 15.66 -44.23
N GLN A 97 -66.17 15.49 -43.88
CA GLN A 97 -66.82 16.19 -42.76
C GLN A 97 -66.08 16.00 -41.42
N THR A 98 -65.39 14.87 -41.22
CA THR A 98 -64.65 14.58 -39.98
C THR A 98 -63.40 15.44 -39.89
N VAL A 99 -62.64 15.52 -40.98
CA VAL A 99 -61.44 16.36 -41.10
C VAL A 99 -61.82 17.84 -40.96
N ILE A 100 -62.92 18.26 -41.60
CA ILE A 100 -63.47 19.62 -41.48
C ILE A 100 -63.77 19.98 -40.02
N GLU A 101 -64.54 19.15 -39.30
CA GLU A 101 -64.90 19.42 -37.90
C GLU A 101 -63.70 19.42 -36.94
N ILE A 102 -62.70 18.56 -37.16
CA ILE A 102 -61.48 18.54 -36.34
C ILE A 102 -60.61 19.77 -36.63
N LEU A 103 -60.38 20.13 -37.89
CA LEU A 103 -59.57 21.29 -38.25
C LEU A 103 -60.23 22.61 -37.84
N ASP A 104 -61.55 22.74 -37.95
CA ASP A 104 -62.30 23.89 -37.40
C ASP A 104 -62.07 24.02 -35.89
N GLY A 105 -62.14 22.92 -35.14
CA GLY A 105 -61.88 22.90 -33.69
C GLY A 105 -60.43 23.24 -33.29
N VAL A 106 -59.44 22.76 -34.04
CA VAL A 106 -58.01 23.03 -33.79
C VAL A 106 -57.64 24.47 -34.18
N THR A 107 -58.14 24.95 -35.31
CA THR A 107 -57.82 26.29 -35.85
C THR A 107 -58.77 27.40 -35.37
N GLN A 108 -59.83 27.04 -34.63
CA GLN A 108 -60.92 27.95 -34.25
C GLN A 108 -61.55 28.66 -35.46
N GLY A 109 -61.73 27.92 -36.56
CA GLY A 109 -62.28 28.41 -37.83
C GLY A 109 -61.36 29.37 -38.61
N SER A 110 -60.06 29.44 -38.31
CA SER A 110 -59.13 30.31 -39.04
C SER A 110 -58.64 29.71 -40.37
N LEU A 111 -58.71 28.39 -40.54
CA LEU A 111 -58.35 27.70 -41.79
C LEU A 111 -59.62 27.47 -42.64
N PRO A 112 -59.69 27.96 -43.89
CA PRO A 112 -60.90 27.80 -44.70
C PRO A 112 -61.09 26.34 -45.12
N THR A 113 -62.29 25.82 -44.91
CA THR A 113 -62.69 24.45 -45.23
C THR A 113 -64.13 24.40 -45.75
N GLY A 114 -64.57 23.27 -46.32
CA GLY A 114 -65.95 23.01 -46.73
C GLY A 114 -66.55 24.11 -47.62
N THR A 115 -67.55 24.82 -47.08
CA THR A 115 -68.25 25.91 -47.79
C THR A 115 -67.38 27.14 -48.08
N ASP A 116 -66.27 27.30 -47.37
CA ASP A 116 -65.33 28.41 -47.58
C ASP A 116 -64.31 28.13 -48.68
N LEU A 117 -64.24 26.88 -49.16
CA LEU A 117 -63.45 26.51 -50.34
C LEU A 117 -64.32 26.23 -51.57
N VAL A 118 -65.46 25.55 -51.42
CA VAL A 118 -66.24 25.05 -52.56
C VAL A 118 -66.80 26.17 -53.45
N ASN A 119 -66.64 26.02 -54.76
CA ASN A 119 -67.03 26.99 -55.81
C ASN A 119 -66.38 28.39 -55.70
N LYS A 120 -65.42 28.62 -54.79
CA LYS A 120 -64.67 29.88 -54.76
C LYS A 120 -63.75 29.95 -55.98
N THR A 121 -63.56 31.16 -56.51
CA THR A 121 -62.62 31.40 -57.64
C THR A 121 -61.23 31.81 -57.18
N GLU A 122 -61.09 32.23 -55.92
CA GLU A 122 -59.83 32.65 -55.28
C GLU A 122 -59.99 32.49 -53.77
N VAL A 123 -58.97 31.96 -53.09
CA VAL A 123 -58.92 31.72 -51.64
C VAL A 123 -57.50 31.97 -51.12
N GLU A 124 -57.37 32.66 -49.98
CA GLU A 124 -56.14 32.68 -49.19
C GLU A 124 -56.16 31.51 -48.18
N PHE A 125 -55.13 30.67 -48.22
CA PHE A 125 -54.97 29.48 -47.39
C PHE A 125 -53.69 29.64 -46.56
N ASN A 126 -53.82 30.13 -45.33
CA ASN A 126 -52.72 30.41 -44.42
C ASN A 126 -52.53 29.23 -43.45
N ILE A 127 -51.35 28.61 -43.47
CA ILE A 127 -50.96 27.51 -42.58
C ILE A 127 -49.87 27.91 -41.57
N SER A 128 -49.46 29.19 -41.50
CA SER A 128 -48.33 29.65 -40.69
C SER A 128 -48.43 29.21 -39.22
N SER A 129 -49.59 29.40 -38.60
CA SER A 129 -49.82 29.02 -37.19
C SER A 129 -49.82 27.51 -36.98
N LEU A 130 -50.30 26.73 -37.96
CA LEU A 130 -50.28 25.26 -37.91
C LEU A 130 -48.85 24.72 -38.06
N VAL A 131 -48.03 25.33 -38.92
CA VAL A 131 -46.61 24.99 -39.05
C VAL A 131 -45.85 25.36 -37.77
N GLN A 132 -46.15 26.51 -37.15
CA GLN A 132 -45.54 26.87 -35.86
C GLN A 132 -45.88 25.89 -34.72
N MET A 133 -47.05 25.22 -34.75
CA MET A 133 -47.39 24.19 -33.75
C MET A 133 -46.46 22.98 -33.76
N ILE A 134 -45.71 22.74 -34.84
CA ILE A 134 -44.71 21.66 -34.93
C ILE A 134 -43.65 21.79 -33.82
N ASN A 135 -43.25 23.02 -33.47
CA ASN A 135 -42.30 23.30 -32.39
C ASN A 135 -42.79 22.84 -31.00
N ALA A 136 -44.10 22.59 -30.83
CA ALA A 136 -44.69 22.03 -29.61
C ALA A 136 -44.91 20.51 -29.67
N VAL A 137 -44.71 19.89 -30.83
CA VAL A 137 -44.89 18.44 -31.06
C VAL A 137 -43.56 17.68 -30.98
N THR A 138 -42.46 18.28 -31.45
CA THR A 138 -41.13 17.66 -31.46
C THR A 138 -40.01 18.64 -31.06
N TYR A 139 -38.91 18.11 -30.52
CA TYR A 139 -37.65 18.80 -30.26
C TYR A 139 -36.53 18.40 -31.22
N ASP A 140 -36.78 17.41 -32.09
CA ASP A 140 -35.82 16.88 -33.04
C ASP A 140 -35.69 17.75 -34.29
N ASP A 141 -34.54 17.60 -34.94
CA ASP A 141 -34.27 18.15 -36.27
C ASP A 141 -35.09 17.36 -37.30
N SER A 142 -35.98 18.03 -38.04
CA SER A 142 -36.95 17.35 -38.91
C SER A 142 -37.53 18.20 -40.04
N GLU A 143 -37.93 17.55 -41.13
CA GLU A 143 -38.58 18.16 -42.29
C GLU A 143 -40.08 17.81 -42.32
N HIS A 144 -40.90 18.75 -42.77
CA HIS A 144 -42.36 18.61 -42.79
C HIS A 144 -42.94 19.18 -44.09
N SER A 145 -43.49 18.33 -44.95
CA SER A 145 -44.01 18.73 -46.26
C SER A 145 -45.54 18.69 -46.30
N PHE A 146 -46.14 19.70 -46.94
CA PHE A 146 -47.58 19.83 -47.14
C PHE A 146 -47.86 20.00 -48.64
N THR A 147 -48.30 18.94 -49.30
CA THR A 147 -48.68 18.95 -50.71
C THR A 147 -50.14 19.36 -50.84
N VAL A 148 -50.41 20.50 -51.49
CA VAL A 148 -51.74 21.06 -51.70
C VAL A 148 -52.19 20.76 -53.13
N THR A 149 -53.18 19.89 -53.28
CA THR A 149 -53.74 19.46 -54.57
C THR A 149 -55.17 19.99 -54.74
N VAL A 150 -55.39 20.83 -55.75
CA VAL A 150 -56.67 21.52 -56.01
C VAL A 150 -57.21 21.12 -57.37
N SER A 151 -58.50 20.79 -57.46
CA SER A 151 -59.20 20.61 -58.75
C SER A 151 -60.29 21.64 -58.96
N ASP A 152 -60.50 22.09 -60.19
CA ASP A 152 -61.60 22.99 -60.56
C ASP A 152 -62.88 22.26 -61.02
N ALA A 153 -63.96 23.00 -61.26
CA ALA A 153 -65.22 22.46 -61.76
C ALA A 153 -65.11 21.84 -63.18
N ASN A 154 -64.10 22.22 -63.98
CA ASN A 154 -63.82 21.65 -65.29
C ASN A 154 -62.98 20.35 -65.22
N GLY A 155 -62.46 19.99 -64.03
CA GLY A 155 -61.62 18.82 -63.81
C GLY A 155 -60.13 19.05 -64.13
N LYS A 156 -59.68 20.30 -64.23
CA LYS A 156 -58.24 20.64 -64.24
C LYS A 156 -57.70 20.63 -62.81
N THR A 157 -56.41 20.35 -62.66
CA THR A 157 -55.73 20.25 -61.35
C THR A 157 -54.47 21.10 -61.29
N ALA A 158 -54.16 21.58 -60.08
CA ALA A 158 -52.88 22.17 -59.70
C ALA A 158 -52.39 21.49 -58.42
N GLU A 159 -51.08 21.39 -58.25
CA GLU A 159 -50.44 20.73 -57.11
C GLU A 159 -49.11 21.42 -56.84
N GLU A 160 -48.90 21.85 -55.60
CA GLU A 160 -47.63 22.41 -55.12
C GLU A 160 -47.32 21.87 -53.72
N THR A 161 -46.05 21.80 -53.33
CA THR A 161 -45.62 21.27 -52.03
C THR A 161 -44.85 22.32 -51.24
N CYS A 162 -45.28 22.58 -50.01
CA CYS A 162 -44.61 23.49 -49.08
C CYS A 162 -43.80 22.67 -48.07
N THR A 163 -42.48 22.84 -48.05
CA THR A 163 -41.57 22.09 -47.16
C THR A 163 -41.04 23.00 -46.06
N PHE A 164 -41.15 22.55 -44.80
CA PHE A 164 -40.72 23.31 -43.63
C PHE A 164 -39.70 22.52 -42.80
N HIS A 165 -38.54 23.13 -42.60
CA HIS A 165 -37.47 22.56 -41.80
C HIS A 165 -37.55 23.06 -40.35
N ARG A 166 -37.50 22.13 -39.40
CA ARG A 166 -37.36 22.41 -37.98
C ARG A 166 -35.94 22.06 -37.54
N THR A 167 -35.18 23.07 -37.14
CA THR A 167 -33.90 22.86 -36.44
C THR A 167 -34.12 22.21 -35.08
N GLY A 168 -33.38 21.13 -34.80
CA GLY A 168 -33.40 20.44 -33.52
C GLY A 168 -32.80 21.25 -32.38
N VAL A 169 -33.20 20.94 -31.14
CA VAL A 169 -32.63 21.58 -29.93
C VAL A 169 -31.34 20.87 -29.50
N ASP A 170 -30.29 21.62 -29.16
CA ASP A 170 -29.01 21.08 -28.69
C ASP A 170 -29.16 20.17 -27.45
N SER A 171 -28.29 19.16 -27.36
CA SER A 171 -28.24 18.24 -26.21
C SER A 171 -27.74 18.93 -24.94
N PRO A 172 -28.13 18.46 -23.74
CA PRO A 172 -27.62 18.99 -22.48
C PRO A 172 -26.10 18.83 -22.37
N SER A 173 -25.44 19.78 -21.74
CA SER A 173 -23.99 19.82 -21.57
C SER A 173 -23.57 20.40 -20.21
N VAL A 174 -22.35 20.08 -19.80
CA VAL A 174 -21.76 20.49 -18.52
C VAL A 174 -20.32 20.96 -18.76
N THR A 175 -19.92 22.04 -18.09
CA THR A 175 -18.55 22.57 -18.10
C THR A 175 -18.11 22.93 -16.68
N TRP A 176 -16.82 22.76 -16.36
CA TRP A 176 -16.24 23.11 -15.07
C TRP A 176 -15.14 24.16 -15.28
N GLU A 177 -15.31 25.34 -14.70
CA GLU A 177 -14.34 26.45 -14.78
C GLU A 177 -12.97 26.00 -14.26
N GLY A 178 -11.98 25.92 -15.17
CA GLY A 178 -10.60 25.53 -14.85
C GLY A 178 -10.32 24.02 -14.85
N ASN A 179 -11.30 23.16 -15.16
CA ASN A 179 -11.13 21.69 -15.19
C ASN A 179 -11.98 21.05 -16.31
N GLU A 180 -11.72 21.45 -17.57
CA GLU A 180 -12.54 21.10 -18.74
C GLU A 180 -12.65 19.59 -19.02
N ASP A 181 -11.69 18.78 -18.57
CA ASP A 181 -11.66 17.32 -18.73
C ASP A 181 -12.21 16.54 -17.53
N PHE A 182 -12.69 17.24 -16.49
CA PHE A 182 -13.23 16.66 -15.25
C PHE A 182 -12.24 15.72 -14.53
N ALA A 183 -10.94 15.99 -14.67
CA ALA A 183 -9.90 15.26 -13.93
C ALA A 183 -10.11 15.37 -12.40
N PRO A 184 -9.76 14.33 -11.60
CA PRO A 184 -9.88 14.39 -10.14
C PRO A 184 -9.05 15.52 -9.52
N VAL A 185 -9.66 16.29 -8.61
CA VAL A 185 -9.05 17.48 -7.99
C VAL A 185 -8.83 17.28 -6.49
N GLU A 186 -7.62 17.53 -6.01
CA GLU A 186 -7.31 17.50 -4.57
C GLU A 186 -7.99 18.68 -3.83
N ILE A 187 -8.71 18.37 -2.76
CA ILE A 187 -9.44 19.35 -1.95
C ILE A 187 -8.43 20.22 -1.19
N THR A 188 -8.58 21.53 -1.34
CA THR A 188 -7.73 22.52 -0.68
C THR A 188 -8.56 23.66 -0.09
N GLU A 189 -8.08 24.27 1.00
CA GLU A 189 -8.72 25.45 1.58
C GLU A 189 -8.76 26.59 0.55
N GLY A 190 -9.96 27.11 0.26
CA GLY A 190 -10.14 28.23 -0.67
C GLY A 190 -10.13 27.86 -2.16
N MET A 191 -10.24 26.58 -2.53
CA MET A 191 -10.42 26.19 -3.93
C MET A 191 -11.71 26.77 -4.54
N SER A 192 -11.68 27.06 -5.84
CA SER A 192 -12.85 27.50 -6.61
C SER A 192 -13.41 26.33 -7.40
N VAL A 193 -14.70 26.02 -7.22
CA VAL A 193 -15.40 24.94 -7.92
C VAL A 193 -16.70 25.51 -8.47
N LYS A 194 -16.72 25.76 -9.78
CA LYS A 194 -17.87 26.32 -10.48
C LYS A 194 -18.19 25.47 -11.71
N ILE A 195 -19.41 24.98 -11.75
CA ILE A 195 -19.90 24.09 -12.79
C ILE A 195 -21.10 24.76 -13.46
N THR A 196 -21.06 24.90 -14.78
CA THR A 196 -22.19 25.40 -15.56
C THR A 196 -22.88 24.22 -16.24
N ILE A 197 -24.18 24.10 -16.03
CA ILE A 197 -25.05 23.07 -16.62
C ILE A 197 -25.98 23.76 -17.62
N SER A 198 -25.92 23.37 -18.90
CA SER A 198 -26.81 23.87 -19.94
C SER A 198 -27.79 22.78 -20.36
N ALA A 199 -29.07 23.12 -20.39
CA ALA A 199 -30.17 22.29 -20.88
C ALA A 199 -31.06 23.17 -21.79
N PRO A 200 -30.76 23.28 -23.09
CA PRO A 200 -31.44 24.24 -23.98
C PRO A 200 -32.95 24.00 -24.13
N ALA A 201 -33.41 22.74 -24.02
CA ALA A 201 -34.84 22.41 -23.95
C ALA A 201 -35.49 22.73 -22.58
N GLY A 202 -34.69 23.10 -21.58
CA GLY A 202 -35.08 23.26 -20.17
C GLY A 202 -34.99 21.96 -19.37
N PHE A 203 -34.83 22.06 -18.05
CA PHE A 203 -34.68 20.91 -17.15
C PHE A 203 -36.00 20.11 -16.99
N GLN A 204 -35.93 18.78 -17.12
CA GLN A 204 -37.00 17.86 -16.72
C GLN A 204 -36.67 17.14 -15.41
N SER A 205 -35.40 16.77 -15.20
CA SER A 205 -34.86 16.29 -13.91
C SER A 205 -33.39 16.63 -13.76
N LEU A 206 -32.98 17.07 -12.57
CA LEU A 206 -31.57 17.25 -12.21
C LEU A 206 -31.34 16.70 -10.80
N THR A 207 -30.51 15.68 -10.69
CA THR A 207 -30.12 15.06 -9.42
C THR A 207 -28.61 14.98 -9.30
N VAL A 208 -28.10 14.99 -8.07
CA VAL A 208 -26.68 14.84 -7.77
C VAL A 208 -26.51 13.67 -6.82
N GLU A 209 -25.94 12.56 -7.29
CA GLU A 209 -25.58 11.43 -6.44
C GLU A 209 -24.22 11.68 -5.79
N ILE A 210 -24.07 11.24 -4.53
CA ILE A 210 -22.89 11.53 -3.71
C ILE A 210 -22.27 10.21 -3.27
N GLN A 211 -21.11 9.86 -3.83
CA GLN A 211 -20.31 8.73 -3.40
C GLN A 211 -19.16 9.24 -2.54
N SER A 212 -19.35 9.25 -1.22
CA SER A 212 -18.39 9.81 -0.27
C SER A 212 -18.67 9.23 1.12
N ALA A 213 -17.80 8.34 1.61
CA ALA A 213 -18.04 7.60 2.85
C ALA A 213 -18.38 8.52 4.04
N VAL A 214 -17.67 9.65 4.17
CA VAL A 214 -17.88 10.62 5.25
C VAL A 214 -19.21 11.38 5.12
N LEU A 215 -19.62 11.75 3.91
CA LEU A 215 -20.89 12.45 3.68
C LEU A 215 -22.09 11.50 3.74
N ASN A 216 -21.94 10.27 3.23
CA ASN A 216 -22.96 9.24 3.31
C ASN A 216 -23.26 8.86 4.78
N ASN A 217 -22.24 8.78 5.63
CA ASN A 217 -22.38 8.50 7.07
C ASN A 217 -23.21 9.55 7.83
N ILE A 218 -23.29 10.79 7.34
CA ILE A 218 -24.12 11.87 7.90
C ILE A 218 -25.42 12.11 7.12
N GLY A 219 -25.75 11.24 6.15
CA GLY A 219 -27.03 11.22 5.44
C GLY A 219 -27.07 11.93 4.07
N PHE A 220 -25.94 12.41 3.56
CA PHE A 220 -25.85 12.95 2.19
C PHE A 220 -25.50 11.83 1.20
N THR A 221 -26.50 11.33 0.46
CA THR A 221 -26.33 10.27 -0.55
C THR A 221 -26.80 10.69 -1.94
N SER A 222 -27.83 11.53 -2.03
CA SER A 222 -28.35 12.09 -3.27
C SER A 222 -29.10 13.39 -2.97
N ILE A 223 -29.12 14.32 -3.92
CA ILE A 223 -29.86 15.60 -3.85
C ILE A 223 -30.67 15.76 -5.15
N ASP A 224 -32.00 15.88 -5.05
CA ASP A 224 -32.85 16.35 -6.14
C ASP A 224 -32.82 17.89 -6.16
N MET A 225 -32.33 18.49 -7.24
CA MET A 225 -32.19 19.95 -7.36
C MET A 225 -33.52 20.66 -7.64
N MET A 226 -34.54 19.94 -8.12
CA MET A 226 -35.88 20.48 -8.37
C MET A 226 -36.80 20.31 -7.15
N ASN A 227 -36.68 19.19 -6.43
CA ASN A 227 -37.47 18.86 -5.25
C ASN A 227 -36.59 18.60 -4.01
N PRO A 228 -35.77 19.57 -3.57
CA PRO A 228 -34.74 19.32 -2.56
C PRO A 228 -35.25 19.00 -1.15
N GLY A 229 -36.56 19.16 -0.88
CA GLY A 229 -37.17 18.79 0.40
C GLY A 229 -36.47 19.44 1.60
N THR A 230 -35.88 18.61 2.47
CA THR A 230 -35.11 19.09 3.64
C THR A 230 -33.75 19.70 3.30
N MET A 231 -33.25 19.52 2.07
CA MET A 231 -31.97 20.06 1.60
C MET A 231 -32.11 21.40 0.87
N ALA A 232 -33.30 22.02 0.88
CA ALA A 232 -33.58 23.25 0.13
C ALA A 232 -32.58 24.39 0.40
N SER A 233 -32.11 24.57 1.64
CA SER A 233 -31.10 25.58 1.99
C SER A 233 -29.69 25.29 1.45
N ILE A 234 -29.38 24.01 1.16
CA ILE A 234 -28.11 23.61 0.56
C ILE A 234 -28.17 23.85 -0.94
N VAL A 235 -29.29 23.48 -1.59
CA VAL A 235 -29.52 23.76 -3.01
C VAL A 235 -29.55 25.26 -3.30
N ASP A 236 -30.21 26.06 -2.46
CA ASP A 236 -30.22 27.53 -2.56
C ASP A 236 -28.80 28.13 -2.46
N ALA A 237 -27.95 27.57 -1.59
CA ALA A 237 -26.55 27.99 -1.45
C ALA A 237 -25.68 27.59 -2.68
N ILE A 238 -25.93 26.41 -3.26
CA ILE A 238 -25.22 25.92 -4.46
C ILE A 238 -25.62 26.76 -5.70
N LEU A 239 -26.91 27.01 -5.87
CA LEU A 239 -27.48 27.66 -7.05
C LEU A 239 -27.59 29.19 -6.92
N SER A 240 -27.19 29.77 -5.78
CA SER A 240 -27.30 31.21 -5.49
C SER A 240 -28.72 31.78 -5.76
N GLY A 241 -29.76 31.00 -5.47
CA GLY A 241 -31.17 31.36 -5.69
C GLY A 241 -31.69 31.24 -7.14
N GLN A 242 -30.99 30.56 -8.05
CA GLN A 242 -31.53 30.24 -9.38
C GLN A 242 -32.70 29.23 -9.30
N ASP A 243 -33.75 29.46 -10.10
CA ASP A 243 -34.91 28.56 -10.22
C ASP A 243 -34.70 27.53 -11.35
N VAL A 244 -34.40 26.29 -10.96
CA VAL A 244 -34.20 25.14 -11.85
C VAL A 244 -35.40 24.87 -12.77
N THR A 245 -36.63 25.20 -12.33
CA THR A 245 -37.85 24.82 -13.07
C THR A 245 -38.09 25.69 -14.32
N THR A 246 -37.52 26.90 -14.33
CA THR A 246 -37.67 27.89 -15.41
C THR A 246 -36.37 28.16 -16.18
N ALA A 247 -35.21 27.78 -15.64
CA ALA A 247 -33.91 27.93 -16.29
C ALA A 247 -33.69 27.00 -17.50
N THR A 248 -32.82 27.45 -18.41
CA THR A 248 -32.15 26.62 -19.44
C THR A 248 -30.64 26.53 -19.21
N GLU A 249 -30.10 27.28 -18.26
CA GLU A 249 -28.70 27.23 -17.83
C GLU A 249 -28.61 27.51 -16.32
N LEU A 250 -27.76 26.77 -15.61
CA LEU A 250 -27.51 26.89 -14.18
C LEU A 250 -26.01 26.98 -13.89
N SER A 251 -25.65 27.72 -12.84
CA SER A 251 -24.29 27.79 -12.32
C SER A 251 -24.26 27.30 -10.88
N LEU A 252 -23.55 26.21 -10.64
CA LEU A 252 -23.37 25.58 -9.33
C LEU A 252 -22.04 26.05 -8.75
N ASP A 253 -22.06 26.82 -7.67
CA ASP A 253 -20.85 27.22 -6.93
C ASP A 253 -20.67 26.32 -5.71
N LEU A 254 -19.72 25.40 -5.79
CA LEU A 254 -19.38 24.45 -4.72
C LEU A 254 -18.13 24.91 -3.93
N SER A 255 -17.57 26.08 -4.24
CA SER A 255 -16.30 26.60 -3.68
C SER A 255 -16.33 26.75 -2.16
N SER A 256 -17.52 26.94 -1.57
CA SER A 256 -17.72 27.02 -0.12
C SER A 256 -18.00 25.66 0.55
N LEU A 257 -18.42 24.65 -0.21
CA LEU A 257 -18.91 23.37 0.31
C LEU A 257 -17.88 22.25 0.21
N VAL A 258 -17.17 22.13 -0.92
CA VAL A 258 -16.15 21.07 -1.10
C VAL A 258 -15.02 21.19 -0.04
N PRO A 259 -14.47 22.37 0.28
CA PRO A 259 -13.50 22.51 1.36
C PRO A 259 -14.01 22.12 2.75
N MET A 260 -15.33 22.14 3.01
CA MET A 260 -15.87 21.71 4.32
C MET A 260 -15.64 20.22 4.59
N ILE A 261 -15.36 19.41 3.55
CA ILE A 261 -14.98 18.01 3.70
C ILE A 261 -13.69 17.86 4.52
N LEU A 262 -12.74 18.80 4.41
CA LEU A 262 -11.52 18.81 5.24
C LEU A 262 -11.83 18.94 6.75
N GLY A 263 -12.99 19.48 7.11
CA GLY A 263 -13.45 19.62 8.50
C GLY A 263 -13.71 18.29 9.22
N PHE A 264 -13.72 17.15 8.50
CA PHE A 264 -13.84 15.82 9.09
C PHE A 264 -12.48 15.17 9.47
N GLY A 265 -11.34 15.85 9.24
CA GLY A 265 -10.02 15.35 9.58
C GLY A 265 -9.67 14.06 8.83
N ASP A 266 -9.02 13.10 9.48
CA ASP A 266 -8.60 11.83 8.86
C ASP A 266 -9.74 11.04 8.19
N ALA A 267 -11.00 11.22 8.65
CA ALA A 267 -12.17 10.60 8.04
C ALA A 267 -12.55 11.18 6.67
N ALA A 268 -11.98 12.32 6.29
CA ALA A 268 -12.10 12.92 4.97
C ALA A 268 -11.20 12.22 3.92
N ALA A 269 -10.25 11.38 4.33
CA ALA A 269 -9.30 10.77 3.39
C ALA A 269 -9.99 9.88 2.34
N GLY A 270 -9.57 10.00 1.08
CA GLY A 270 -10.05 9.18 -0.04
C GLY A 270 -10.61 10.00 -1.21
N SER A 271 -11.67 9.49 -1.82
CA SER A 271 -12.32 10.07 -3.00
C SER A 271 -13.78 10.40 -2.68
N HIS A 272 -14.26 11.52 -3.23
CA HIS A 272 -15.63 12.02 -3.12
C HIS A 272 -16.13 12.34 -4.52
N THR A 273 -17.03 11.52 -5.05
CA THR A 273 -17.60 11.71 -6.38
C THR A 273 -19.00 12.29 -6.27
N PHE A 274 -19.26 13.35 -7.03
CA PHE A 274 -20.57 13.96 -7.20
C PHE A 274 -21.02 13.73 -8.65
N THR A 275 -21.97 12.84 -8.86
CA THR A 275 -22.47 12.45 -10.19
C THR A 275 -23.69 13.29 -10.54
N LEU A 276 -23.56 14.18 -11.52
CA LEU A 276 -24.65 14.99 -12.05
C LEU A 276 -25.48 14.15 -13.02
N ASN A 277 -26.74 13.91 -12.69
CA ASN A 277 -27.69 13.14 -13.49
C ASN A 277 -28.83 14.05 -13.96
N LEU A 278 -28.87 14.31 -15.26
CA LEU A 278 -29.74 15.27 -15.93
C LEU A 278 -30.62 14.60 -16.98
N THR A 279 -31.88 15.01 -17.07
CA THR A 279 -32.75 14.81 -18.24
C THR A 279 -33.41 16.14 -18.58
N ASP A 280 -33.41 16.53 -19.86
CA ASP A 280 -34.06 17.75 -20.33
C ASP A 280 -35.51 17.49 -20.79
N LYS A 281 -36.26 18.54 -21.14
CA LYS A 281 -37.65 18.41 -21.60
C LYS A 281 -37.79 17.78 -23.00
N ALA A 282 -36.68 17.63 -23.74
CA ALA A 282 -36.62 16.84 -24.97
C ALA A 282 -36.35 15.33 -24.69
N GLY A 283 -36.18 14.94 -23.42
CA GLY A 283 -35.90 13.56 -23.02
C GLY A 283 -34.43 13.14 -23.20
N LYS A 284 -33.53 14.09 -23.48
CA LYS A 284 -32.10 13.84 -23.64
C LYS A 284 -31.43 13.79 -22.26
N THR A 285 -30.53 12.83 -22.06
CA THR A 285 -29.88 12.56 -20.78
C THR A 285 -28.41 12.94 -20.77
N LEU A 286 -27.91 13.39 -19.62
CA LEU A 286 -26.48 13.62 -19.36
C LEU A 286 -26.12 13.05 -17.98
N GLU A 287 -25.01 12.33 -17.91
CA GLU A 287 -24.38 11.83 -16.68
C GLU A 287 -22.94 12.36 -16.65
N GLN A 288 -22.53 13.04 -15.58
CA GLN A 288 -21.18 13.61 -15.45
C GLN A 288 -20.67 13.54 -14.01
N ASP A 289 -19.54 12.87 -13.80
CA ASP A 289 -18.84 12.83 -12.52
C ASP A 289 -17.99 14.08 -12.28
N CYS A 290 -18.03 14.58 -11.04
CA CYS A 290 -17.08 15.55 -10.49
C CYS A 290 -16.36 14.89 -9.31
N VAL A 291 -15.07 14.58 -9.48
CA VAL A 291 -14.28 13.80 -8.50
C VAL A 291 -13.35 14.70 -7.71
N PHE A 292 -13.43 14.62 -6.38
CA PHE A 292 -12.54 15.32 -5.46
C PHE A 292 -11.78 14.32 -4.59
N THR A 293 -10.49 14.55 -4.35
CA THR A 293 -9.66 13.68 -3.50
C THR A 293 -9.16 14.41 -2.27
N HIS A 294 -8.94 13.67 -1.17
CA HIS A 294 -8.15 14.17 -0.05
C HIS A 294 -7.13 13.14 0.41
N THR A 295 -5.87 13.54 0.41
CA THR A 295 -4.71 12.70 0.74
C THR A 295 -4.10 13.16 2.07
N LEU A 296 -4.04 12.26 3.05
CA LEU A 296 -3.38 12.56 4.33
C LEU A 296 -1.84 12.65 4.16
N PRO A 297 -1.16 13.52 4.93
CA PRO A 297 0.29 13.51 4.99
C PRO A 297 0.79 12.16 5.50
N ALA A 298 1.87 11.66 4.90
CA ALA A 298 2.45 10.37 5.27
C ALA A 298 2.92 10.39 6.73
N SER A 299 2.41 9.46 7.54
CA SER A 299 2.72 9.39 8.97
C SER A 299 4.22 9.19 9.22
N VAL A 300 4.74 9.80 10.28
CA VAL A 300 6.08 9.49 10.78
C VAL A 300 6.10 8.05 11.28
N SER A 301 7.14 7.29 10.93
CA SER A 301 7.29 5.91 11.41
C SER A 301 8.74 5.59 11.78
N VAL A 302 8.92 4.56 12.59
CA VAL A 302 10.22 4.06 13.02
C VAL A 302 10.38 2.61 12.55
N ASP A 303 11.59 2.26 12.09
CA ASP A 303 11.94 0.90 11.68
C ASP A 303 13.36 0.54 12.16
N ALA A 304 13.55 -0.71 12.59
CA ALA A 304 14.82 -1.24 13.07
C ALA A 304 15.44 -2.17 12.02
N ASN A 305 16.62 -1.77 11.52
CA ASN A 305 17.32 -2.44 10.44
C ASN A 305 18.83 -2.53 10.71
N SER A 306 19.54 -3.25 9.83
CA SER A 306 21.00 -3.42 9.92
C SER A 306 21.45 -3.94 11.30
N VAL A 307 20.72 -4.91 11.86
CA VAL A 307 21.03 -5.49 13.18
C VAL A 307 22.27 -6.38 13.07
N ASP A 308 23.26 -6.10 13.91
CA ASP A 308 24.49 -6.87 14.06
C ASP A 308 24.53 -7.42 15.49
N LEU A 309 24.23 -8.72 15.63
CA LEU A 309 24.21 -9.42 16.92
C LEU A 309 25.59 -9.84 17.42
N TRP A 310 26.66 -9.65 16.64
CA TRP A 310 28.01 -9.76 17.20
C TRP A 310 28.45 -8.44 17.85
N ALA A 311 28.14 -7.31 17.23
CA ALA A 311 28.32 -5.99 17.84
C ALA A 311 27.26 -5.69 18.91
N ASN A 312 26.15 -6.45 18.93
CA ASN A 312 24.92 -6.19 19.70
C ASN A 312 24.31 -4.80 19.39
N THR A 313 24.35 -4.40 18.12
CA THR A 313 23.88 -3.09 17.64
C THR A 313 22.71 -3.19 16.66
N ALA A 314 21.90 -2.14 16.59
CA ALA A 314 20.90 -1.96 15.52
C ALA A 314 20.93 -0.52 15.03
N LYS A 315 20.66 -0.32 13.74
CA LYS A 315 20.28 0.99 13.21
C LYS A 315 18.77 1.13 13.26
N VAL A 316 18.31 2.34 13.55
CA VAL A 316 16.89 2.67 13.60
C VAL A 316 16.66 3.91 12.74
N THR A 317 15.86 3.75 11.69
CA THR A 317 15.55 4.81 10.73
C THR A 317 14.16 5.39 10.98
N VAL A 318 14.01 6.68 10.68
CA VAL A 318 12.73 7.40 10.76
C VAL A 318 12.26 7.73 9.35
N SER A 319 11.05 7.31 9.00
CA SER A 319 10.40 7.72 7.75
C SER A 319 9.51 8.93 8.00
N ASN A 320 9.41 9.83 7.01
CA ASN A 320 8.61 11.05 7.06
C ASN A 320 8.83 11.93 8.33
N PRO A 321 10.09 12.22 8.74
CA PRO A 321 10.33 13.13 9.86
C PRO A 321 9.86 14.55 9.52
N ALA A 322 9.11 15.18 10.43
CA ALA A 322 8.74 16.59 10.31
C ALA A 322 9.98 17.48 10.47
N ALA A 323 10.14 18.48 9.58
CA ALA A 323 11.38 19.26 9.46
C ALA A 323 11.80 20.02 10.73
N ASP A 324 10.82 20.49 11.51
CA ASP A 324 11.05 21.27 12.74
C ASP A 324 10.96 20.42 14.03
N ALA A 325 10.79 19.10 13.92
CA ALA A 325 10.65 18.20 15.07
C ALA A 325 12.01 17.70 15.60
N THR A 326 12.11 17.55 16.93
CA THR A 326 13.31 17.00 17.58
C THR A 326 13.01 15.58 18.06
N TYR A 327 13.35 14.62 17.20
CA TYR A 327 13.11 13.20 17.48
C TYR A 327 14.20 12.58 18.35
N SER A 328 13.81 11.61 19.18
CA SER A 328 14.73 10.64 19.79
C SER A 328 14.13 9.23 19.72
N VAL A 329 14.99 8.22 19.58
CA VAL A 329 14.58 6.81 19.65
C VAL A 329 14.89 6.28 21.04
N GLN A 330 13.91 5.58 21.63
CA GLN A 330 14.08 4.84 22.88
C GLN A 330 13.80 3.36 22.64
N TYR A 331 14.51 2.50 23.36
CA TYR A 331 14.37 1.05 23.28
C TYR A 331 14.41 0.40 24.67
N ARG A 332 13.84 -0.80 24.77
CA ARG A 332 14.00 -1.70 25.92
C ARG A 332 13.72 -3.14 25.53
N GLU A 333 14.24 -4.09 26.29
CA GLU A 333 13.80 -5.49 26.22
C GLU A 333 12.34 -5.59 26.69
N LYS A 334 11.51 -6.34 25.98
CA LYS A 334 10.06 -6.37 26.16
C LYS A 334 9.69 -6.90 27.54
N GLY A 335 8.89 -6.13 28.28
CA GLY A 335 8.50 -6.47 29.65
C GLY A 335 9.42 -5.92 30.74
N THR A 336 10.53 -5.28 30.38
CA THR A 336 11.34 -4.49 31.33
C THR A 336 10.75 -3.08 31.52
N GLU A 337 11.07 -2.43 32.64
CA GLU A 337 10.53 -1.09 32.94
C GLU A 337 11.38 0.05 32.35
N THR A 338 12.70 -0.15 32.26
CA THR A 338 13.67 0.92 31.97
C THR A 338 13.84 1.12 30.46
N TRP A 339 13.60 2.35 29.99
CA TRP A 339 13.89 2.76 28.61
C TRP A 339 15.31 3.33 28.49
N TYR A 340 16.01 2.92 27.43
CA TYR A 340 17.33 3.40 27.05
C TYR A 340 17.20 4.26 25.78
N THR A 341 18.01 5.30 25.65
CA THR A 341 17.97 6.21 24.49
C THR A 341 19.04 5.82 23.47
N ALA A 342 18.66 5.64 22.22
CA ALA A 342 19.58 5.38 21.11
C ALA A 342 20.33 6.67 20.72
N SER A 343 21.58 6.55 20.27
CA SER A 343 22.40 7.70 19.86
C SER A 343 22.20 8.02 18.38
N GLY A 344 22.12 9.30 17.99
CA GLY A 344 22.00 9.73 16.59
C GLY A 344 20.88 10.75 16.40
N ASP A 345 20.43 10.90 15.15
CA ASP A 345 19.34 11.81 14.78
C ASP A 345 18.48 11.23 13.64
N ALA A 346 17.34 11.88 13.35
CA ALA A 346 16.43 11.41 12.31
C ALA A 346 16.96 11.59 10.87
N ALA A 347 18.02 12.38 10.64
CA ALA A 347 18.58 12.62 9.30
C ALA A 347 19.65 11.59 8.93
N THR A 348 20.39 11.07 9.91
CA THR A 348 21.47 10.08 9.76
C THR A 348 21.09 8.68 10.23
N GLY A 349 20.01 8.57 11.02
CA GLY A 349 19.58 7.35 11.70
C GLY A 349 20.08 7.29 13.14
N PHE A 350 19.30 6.63 13.99
CA PHE A 350 19.69 6.32 15.37
C PHE A 350 20.42 4.98 15.41
N THR A 351 21.26 4.79 16.42
CA THR A 351 22.03 3.57 16.68
C THR A 351 21.78 3.12 18.11
N ILE A 352 21.26 1.90 18.25
CA ILE A 352 21.24 1.14 19.49
C ILE A 352 22.59 0.42 19.58
N ALA A 353 23.25 0.52 20.74
CA ALA A 353 24.55 -0.10 20.99
C ALA A 353 24.71 -0.44 22.48
N PRO A 354 25.52 -1.46 22.82
CA PRO A 354 25.81 -1.82 24.21
C PRO A 354 26.70 -0.76 24.86
N GLU A 355 26.37 -0.40 26.11
CA GLU A 355 27.25 0.36 26.99
C GLU A 355 28.12 -0.62 27.79
N TYR A 356 29.36 -0.24 28.10
CA TYR A 356 30.31 -1.09 28.83
C TYR A 356 30.80 -0.44 30.11
N ASN A 357 30.85 -1.23 31.18
CA ASN A 357 31.51 -0.89 32.44
C ASN A 357 32.95 -1.42 32.40
N THR A 358 33.92 -0.53 32.18
CA THR A 358 35.34 -0.88 32.17
C THR A 358 35.94 -0.84 33.57
N SER A 359 36.73 -1.85 33.92
CA SER A 359 37.42 -2.00 35.21
C SER A 359 38.78 -2.67 35.03
N THR A 360 39.46 -3.03 36.13
CA THR A 360 40.74 -3.74 36.12
C THR A 360 40.60 -5.05 36.89
N ASN A 361 40.98 -6.17 36.29
CA ASN A 361 40.89 -7.49 36.92
C ASN A 361 42.05 -7.76 37.90
N ALA A 362 42.05 -8.93 38.54
CA ALA A 362 43.05 -9.32 39.53
C ALA A 362 44.50 -9.37 38.98
N ALA A 363 44.68 -9.55 37.68
CA ALA A 363 45.99 -9.54 37.00
C ALA A 363 46.47 -8.14 36.59
N GLY A 364 45.67 -7.10 36.82
CA GLY A 364 45.98 -5.73 36.39
C GLY A 364 45.59 -5.41 34.95
N LEU A 365 44.81 -6.27 34.28
CA LEU A 365 44.35 -6.08 32.91
C LEU A 365 43.04 -5.30 32.86
N SER A 366 42.90 -4.43 31.86
CA SER A 366 41.66 -3.71 31.58
C SER A 366 40.61 -4.66 31.02
N VAL A 367 39.42 -4.71 31.63
CA VAL A 367 38.31 -5.57 31.21
C VAL A 367 37.01 -4.78 31.17
N SER A 368 36.13 -5.12 30.22
CA SER A 368 34.83 -4.47 30.03
C SER A 368 33.70 -5.50 30.12
N VAL A 369 32.74 -5.26 31.01
CA VAL A 369 31.50 -6.04 31.12
C VAL A 369 30.36 -5.18 30.59
N VAL A 370 29.41 -5.77 29.85
CA VAL A 370 28.23 -5.02 29.38
C VAL A 370 27.43 -4.47 30.56
N LYS A 371 26.86 -3.27 30.38
CA LYS A 371 25.82 -2.73 31.25
C LYS A 371 24.48 -3.38 30.92
N ASP A 372 23.90 -4.06 31.91
CA ASP A 372 22.63 -4.78 31.76
C ASP A 372 21.53 -3.87 31.14
N GLY A 373 20.78 -4.43 30.17
CA GLY A 373 19.70 -3.77 29.43
C GLY A 373 20.10 -2.83 28.28
N SER A 374 21.40 -2.56 28.06
CA SER A 374 21.87 -1.73 26.94
C SER A 374 22.34 -2.57 25.74
N GLY A 375 22.00 -2.17 24.52
CA GLY A 375 22.27 -2.92 23.28
C GLY A 375 21.09 -3.77 22.80
N ILE A 376 21.30 -4.55 21.74
CA ILE A 376 20.31 -5.48 21.18
C ILE A 376 20.93 -6.88 21.02
N TYR A 377 20.28 -7.90 21.54
CA TYR A 377 20.85 -9.25 21.72
C TYR A 377 19.97 -10.32 21.09
N ALA A 378 20.55 -11.47 20.76
CA ALA A 378 19.81 -12.63 20.23
C ALA A 378 18.76 -13.16 21.23
N GLN A 379 17.82 -13.98 20.75
CA GLN A 379 16.75 -14.62 21.53
C GLN A 379 15.77 -13.67 22.24
N ASN A 380 15.81 -12.36 21.95
CA ASN A 380 15.09 -11.33 22.70
C ASN A 380 14.10 -10.55 21.81
N THR A 381 13.01 -10.08 22.42
CA THR A 381 12.08 -9.13 21.80
C THR A 381 12.29 -7.76 22.44
N TYR A 382 12.34 -6.71 21.62
CA TYR A 382 12.53 -5.33 22.02
C TYR A 382 11.31 -4.49 21.66
N GLU A 383 10.91 -3.58 22.55
CA GLU A 383 10.01 -2.48 22.22
C GLU A 383 10.90 -1.28 21.81
N ILE A 384 10.66 -0.71 20.63
CA ILE A 384 11.40 0.43 20.09
C ILE A 384 10.40 1.53 19.74
N ARG A 385 10.60 2.74 20.26
CA ARG A 385 9.70 3.87 20.07
C ARG A 385 10.41 5.13 19.64
N LEU A 386 9.69 5.93 18.86
CA LEU A 386 10.08 7.25 18.41
C LEU A 386 9.33 8.30 19.24
N MET A 387 10.10 9.16 19.88
CA MET A 387 9.61 10.27 20.70
C MET A 387 9.85 11.59 19.98
N ASN A 388 8.87 12.50 19.99
CA ASN A 388 9.05 13.91 19.65
C ASN A 388 8.88 14.73 20.94
N GLY A 389 9.99 15.20 21.51
CA GLY A 389 10.02 15.61 22.91
C GLY A 389 9.56 14.46 23.83
N ASP A 390 8.55 14.71 24.66
CA ASP A 390 7.98 13.72 25.59
C ASP A 390 6.83 12.89 24.98
N THR A 391 6.43 13.14 23.73
CA THR A 391 5.29 12.46 23.08
C THR A 391 5.76 11.30 22.22
N GLU A 392 5.22 10.10 22.46
CA GLU A 392 5.42 8.94 21.56
C GLU A 392 4.62 9.15 20.27
N VAL A 393 5.27 9.03 19.11
CA VAL A 393 4.67 9.27 17.79
C VAL A 393 4.66 8.05 16.88
N SER A 394 5.46 7.03 17.19
CA SER A 394 5.49 5.73 16.52
C SER A 394 6.18 4.72 17.43
N SER A 395 5.77 3.45 17.39
CA SER A 395 6.46 2.36 18.07
C SER A 395 6.33 1.04 17.31
N ILE A 396 7.30 0.16 17.51
CA ILE A 396 7.39 -1.18 16.93
C ILE A 396 7.85 -2.19 17.99
N GLU A 397 7.55 -3.46 17.77
CA GLU A 397 8.24 -4.56 18.42
C GLU A 397 9.22 -5.20 17.42
N TYR A 398 10.44 -5.48 17.86
CA TYR A 398 11.47 -6.14 17.07
C TYR A 398 11.97 -7.39 17.79
N THR A 399 11.84 -8.57 17.17
CA THR A 399 12.36 -9.83 17.73
C THR A 399 13.62 -10.23 16.98
N THR A 400 14.71 -10.44 17.72
CA THR A 400 15.98 -10.90 17.14
C THR A 400 15.93 -12.40 16.81
N GLN A 401 16.85 -12.86 15.97
CA GLN A 401 16.99 -14.29 15.67
C GLN A 401 17.43 -15.09 16.92
N GLY A 402 17.29 -16.41 16.84
CA GLY A 402 17.85 -17.32 17.83
C GLY A 402 19.37 -17.11 17.99
N GLY A 403 19.85 -17.27 19.22
CA GLY A 403 21.27 -17.23 19.55
C GLY A 403 21.95 -18.57 19.28
N ASP A 404 23.26 -18.60 19.41
CA ASP A 404 24.05 -19.80 19.15
C ASP A 404 23.83 -20.85 20.26
N ALA A 405 24.06 -22.13 19.94
CA ALA A 405 23.92 -23.25 20.88
C ALA A 405 25.27 -23.96 21.08
N ILE A 406 25.58 -24.33 22.33
CA ILE A 406 26.79 -25.09 22.66
C ILE A 406 26.54 -26.57 22.31
N PRO A 407 27.36 -27.22 21.46
CA PRO A 407 27.20 -28.63 21.11
C PRO A 407 27.19 -29.53 22.36
N ASN A 408 26.10 -30.27 22.56
CA ASN A 408 25.85 -31.10 23.74
C ASN A 408 26.06 -30.34 25.07
N GLY A 409 25.65 -29.07 25.13
CA GLY A 409 25.76 -28.24 26.33
C GLY A 409 24.90 -28.74 27.51
N ASP A 410 23.80 -29.42 27.20
CA ASP A 410 22.90 -30.12 28.13
C ASP A 410 23.44 -31.48 28.62
N MET A 411 24.68 -31.83 28.27
CA MET A 411 25.41 -33.05 28.68
C MET A 411 24.63 -34.36 28.48
N SER A 412 23.60 -34.39 27.63
CA SER A 412 22.63 -35.49 27.58
C SER A 412 23.13 -36.67 26.76
N ASP A 413 23.91 -36.42 25.70
CA ASP A 413 24.53 -37.45 24.88
C ASP A 413 25.92 -37.87 25.37
N TRP A 414 26.16 -39.18 25.39
CA TRP A 414 27.43 -39.79 25.81
C TRP A 414 27.89 -40.89 24.86
N THR A 415 29.17 -40.85 24.52
CA THR A 415 29.83 -41.83 23.65
C THR A 415 31.14 -42.32 24.26
N ASN A 416 31.66 -43.45 23.76
CA ASN A 416 33.08 -43.76 23.91
C ASN A 416 33.80 -43.21 22.69
N ASN A 417 34.74 -42.28 22.91
CA ASN A 417 35.49 -41.65 21.82
C ASN A 417 36.47 -42.63 21.15
N SER A 418 37.24 -42.16 20.17
CA SER A 418 38.20 -42.98 19.40
C SER A 418 39.29 -43.67 20.26
N ARG A 419 39.50 -43.24 21.51
CA ARG A 419 40.41 -43.86 22.49
C ARG A 419 39.73 -44.94 23.35
N GLY A 420 38.43 -45.19 23.13
CA GLY A 420 37.64 -46.18 23.87
C GLY A 420 37.29 -45.76 25.30
N VAL A 421 37.11 -44.46 25.54
CA VAL A 421 36.80 -43.89 26.86
C VAL A 421 35.61 -42.92 26.79
N PRO A 422 34.85 -42.73 27.89
CA PRO A 422 33.67 -41.85 27.88
C PRO A 422 34.01 -40.40 27.53
N ALA A 423 33.13 -39.77 26.76
CA ALA A 423 33.10 -38.34 26.49
C ALA A 423 31.63 -37.86 26.32
N PRO A 424 31.29 -36.64 26.76
CA PRO A 424 29.96 -36.07 26.58
C PRO A 424 29.83 -35.50 25.17
N ASN A 425 29.63 -36.37 24.19
CA ASN A 425 29.31 -35.99 22.82
C ASN A 425 28.31 -36.98 22.22
N ALA A 426 27.45 -36.47 21.33
CA ALA A 426 26.63 -37.25 20.42
C ALA A 426 27.44 -38.17 19.50
N GLU A 427 26.78 -39.18 18.92
CA GLU A 427 27.45 -40.13 18.02
C GLU A 427 27.99 -39.43 16.76
N GLY A 428 29.32 -39.50 16.59
CA GLY A 428 30.04 -38.85 15.50
C GLY A 428 30.69 -37.50 15.87
N GLU A 429 30.30 -36.90 16.99
CA GLU A 429 30.81 -35.60 17.42
C GLU A 429 32.08 -35.70 18.28
N SER A 430 32.84 -34.60 18.31
CA SER A 430 34.10 -34.50 19.06
C SER A 430 34.36 -33.06 19.52
N PHE A 431 33.42 -32.48 20.26
CA PHE A 431 33.49 -31.11 20.76
C PHE A 431 34.12 -31.05 22.16
N TRP A 432 33.64 -31.88 23.07
CA TRP A 432 34.16 -32.03 24.43
C TRP A 432 35.16 -33.19 24.53
N ASP A 433 36.22 -33.01 25.30
CA ASP A 433 37.12 -34.09 25.70
C ASP A 433 37.58 -33.91 27.17
N SER A 434 38.35 -34.87 27.66
CA SER A 434 38.93 -34.87 28.99
C SER A 434 40.26 -35.62 28.99
N GLY A 435 40.99 -35.55 30.10
CA GLY A 435 42.17 -36.39 30.34
C GLY A 435 41.87 -37.89 30.42
N ASN A 436 40.65 -38.34 30.11
CA ASN A 436 40.28 -39.75 30.04
C ASN A 436 41.21 -40.54 29.10
N ASN A 437 41.80 -41.58 29.66
CA ASN A 437 42.68 -42.52 28.98
C ASN A 437 42.70 -43.88 29.70
N SER A 438 43.26 -44.89 29.04
CA SER A 438 43.29 -46.27 29.54
C SER A 438 44.11 -46.47 30.82
N MET A 439 45.06 -45.57 31.14
CA MET A 439 45.84 -45.64 32.38
C MET A 439 44.98 -45.25 33.57
N VAL A 440 44.29 -44.10 33.49
CA VAL A 440 43.41 -43.63 34.57
C VAL A 440 42.17 -44.54 34.68
N GLY A 441 41.55 -44.92 33.56
CA GLY A 441 40.39 -45.82 33.56
C GLY A 441 40.66 -47.19 34.20
N ASN A 442 41.73 -47.89 33.78
CA ASN A 442 42.01 -49.25 34.25
C ASN A 442 42.79 -49.31 35.58
N LEU A 443 43.60 -48.29 35.89
CA LEU A 443 44.59 -48.34 36.99
C LEU A 443 44.41 -47.20 38.01
N GLY A 444 43.66 -46.14 37.66
CA GLY A 444 43.29 -45.02 38.53
C GLY A 444 41.94 -45.17 39.24
N GLY A 445 41.24 -46.30 39.03
CA GLY A 445 39.97 -46.60 39.69
C GLY A 445 38.74 -45.92 39.07
N GLY A 446 38.81 -45.51 37.80
CA GLY A 446 37.68 -44.94 37.05
C GLY A 446 38.11 -43.78 36.15
N HIS A 447 37.15 -43.10 35.55
CA HIS A 447 37.38 -41.98 34.63
C HIS A 447 37.50 -40.63 35.35
N LEU A 448 38.14 -39.65 34.70
CA LEU A 448 38.24 -38.25 35.15
C LEU A 448 36.95 -37.47 34.89
N CYS A 449 36.22 -37.85 33.84
CA CYS A 449 34.88 -37.39 33.50
C CYS A 449 34.04 -38.59 33.02
N ASN A 450 32.78 -38.70 33.44
CA ASN A 450 31.83 -39.72 32.98
C ASN A 450 30.38 -39.23 33.15
N GLU A 451 29.42 -39.84 32.45
CA GLU A 451 27.99 -39.69 32.77
C GLU A 451 27.81 -40.04 34.25
N ASP A 452 27.09 -39.20 35.01
CA ASP A 452 26.72 -39.59 36.37
C ASP A 452 25.76 -40.79 36.35
N SER A 453 26.07 -41.82 37.14
CA SER A 453 25.26 -43.02 37.25
C SER A 453 23.97 -42.84 38.07
N GLU A 454 23.92 -41.81 38.93
CA GLU A 454 22.79 -41.45 39.78
C GLU A 454 21.94 -40.34 39.12
N GLU A 455 22.59 -39.39 38.45
CA GLU A 455 21.96 -38.27 37.73
C GLU A 455 22.34 -38.31 36.24
N LYS A 456 21.74 -39.25 35.50
CA LYS A 456 21.98 -39.47 34.07
C LYS A 456 21.78 -38.21 33.22
N GLY A 457 22.59 -38.11 32.16
CA GLY A 457 22.64 -36.90 31.32
C GLY A 457 23.41 -35.73 31.96
N THR A 458 24.22 -35.97 33.00
CA THR A 458 25.07 -34.92 33.60
C THR A 458 26.55 -35.34 33.62
N ALA A 459 27.47 -34.39 33.54
CA ALA A 459 28.91 -34.67 33.54
C ALA A 459 29.49 -34.69 34.96
N PHE A 460 29.96 -35.87 35.39
CA PHE A 460 30.60 -36.07 36.70
C PHE A 460 32.12 -36.15 36.55
N LEU A 461 32.79 -35.11 37.05
CA LEU A 461 34.24 -34.96 37.09
C LEU A 461 34.78 -35.40 38.46
N LYS A 462 35.81 -36.26 38.47
CA LYS A 462 36.38 -36.81 39.71
C LYS A 462 37.90 -36.96 39.66
N THR A 463 38.58 -36.46 40.69
CA THR A 463 40.02 -36.69 40.87
C THR A 463 40.33 -38.19 41.05
N ARG A 464 41.38 -38.69 40.41
CA ARG A 464 41.83 -40.09 40.45
C ARG A 464 43.30 -40.20 40.84
N LEU A 465 43.68 -41.34 41.40
CA LEU A 465 45.07 -41.66 41.79
C LEU A 465 45.55 -42.87 41.00
N THR A 466 46.49 -42.67 40.08
CA THR A 466 47.07 -43.72 39.23
C THR A 466 48.54 -43.91 39.61
N PHE A 467 48.92 -45.10 40.08
CA PHE A 467 50.26 -45.37 40.65
C PHE A 467 50.69 -44.37 41.76
N GLY A 468 49.74 -43.80 42.50
CA GLY A 468 49.99 -42.77 43.52
C GLY A 468 50.18 -41.34 42.98
N VAL A 469 50.20 -41.17 41.66
CA VAL A 469 50.18 -39.87 40.98
C VAL A 469 48.73 -39.40 40.82
N MET A 470 48.46 -38.13 41.09
CA MET A 470 47.12 -37.54 40.94
C MET A 470 46.86 -37.12 39.50
N ALA A 471 45.63 -37.37 39.04
CA ALA A 471 45.05 -36.74 37.86
C ALA A 471 43.70 -36.15 38.26
N CYS A 472 43.52 -34.84 38.09
CA CYS A 472 42.31 -34.13 38.49
C CYS A 472 41.16 -34.39 37.52
N GLY A 473 39.92 -34.42 38.02
CA GLY A 473 38.74 -34.52 37.18
C GLY A 473 38.65 -33.29 36.29
N ASN A 474 38.51 -33.48 34.97
CA ASN A 474 38.45 -32.39 34.01
C ASN A 474 37.55 -32.71 32.81
N MET A 475 37.02 -31.66 32.20
CA MET A 475 36.24 -31.68 30.96
C MET A 475 36.42 -30.33 30.27
N TYR A 476 36.69 -30.33 28.96
CA TYR A 476 36.93 -29.09 28.22
C TYR A 476 36.61 -29.24 26.73
N THR A 477 36.33 -28.12 26.06
CA THR A 477 36.26 -28.11 24.59
C THR A 477 37.66 -28.23 24.03
N GLY A 478 37.95 -29.28 23.26
CA GLY A 478 39.33 -29.57 22.85
C GLY A 478 39.58 -31.03 22.50
N ASP A 479 40.86 -31.40 22.43
CA ASP A 479 41.31 -32.77 22.13
C ASP A 479 42.41 -33.23 23.09
N PHE A 480 42.30 -34.43 23.64
CA PHE A 480 43.32 -35.03 24.51
C PHE A 480 44.24 -36.00 23.77
N VAL A 481 45.55 -35.82 23.97
CA VAL A 481 46.60 -36.70 23.43
C VAL A 481 47.45 -37.25 24.57
N MET A 482 47.60 -38.58 24.65
CA MET A 482 48.46 -39.22 25.65
C MET A 482 49.82 -39.59 25.06
N ALA A 483 50.91 -39.18 25.71
CA ALA A 483 52.29 -39.44 25.30
C ALA A 483 53.11 -40.03 26.46
N GLY A 484 53.18 -41.36 26.53
CA GLY A 484 53.92 -42.06 27.59
C GLY A 484 53.24 -41.90 28.96
N LEU A 485 53.90 -41.18 29.87
CA LEU A 485 53.40 -40.87 31.22
C LEU A 485 53.04 -39.37 31.40
N SER A 486 52.85 -38.67 30.28
CA SER A 486 52.30 -37.31 30.22
C SER A 486 51.12 -37.26 29.24
N GLY A 487 50.17 -36.36 29.50
CA GLY A 487 49.04 -36.08 28.63
C GLY A 487 48.98 -34.61 28.27
N THR A 488 48.54 -34.32 27.04
CA THR A 488 48.36 -32.97 26.51
C THR A 488 46.88 -32.71 26.27
N ALA A 489 46.35 -31.71 26.97
CA ALA A 489 45.03 -31.14 26.71
C ALA A 489 45.18 -29.99 25.71
N ASN A 490 44.70 -30.20 24.48
CA ASN A 490 44.71 -29.18 23.44
C ASN A 490 43.38 -28.43 23.52
N PHE A 491 43.41 -27.22 24.09
CA PHE A 491 42.23 -26.42 24.36
C PHE A 491 41.70 -25.73 23.11
N GLY A 492 40.37 -25.72 23.00
CA GLY A 492 39.59 -24.97 22.03
C GLY A 492 38.98 -25.81 20.92
N LYS A 493 37.84 -25.37 20.42
CA LYS A 493 37.22 -25.87 19.18
C LYS A 493 36.88 -24.70 18.26
N ALA A 494 36.69 -25.04 16.98
CA ALA A 494 36.06 -24.10 16.07
C ALA A 494 34.58 -23.96 16.43
N TYR A 495 34.10 -22.73 16.47
CA TYR A 495 32.74 -22.37 16.84
C TYR A 495 32.31 -21.15 16.02
N ASP A 496 31.27 -21.32 15.22
CA ASP A 496 30.76 -20.28 14.34
C ASP A 496 29.79 -19.38 15.11
N TRP A 497 30.27 -18.20 15.50
CA TRP A 497 29.49 -17.21 16.22
C TRP A 497 28.55 -16.44 15.27
N SER A 498 27.23 -16.54 15.48
CA SER A 498 26.27 -15.60 14.88
C SER A 498 25.98 -14.41 15.80
N SER A 499 26.11 -14.61 17.11
CA SER A 499 25.65 -13.67 18.13
C SER A 499 26.61 -13.65 19.33
N ARG A 500 26.94 -12.46 19.86
CA ARG A 500 27.92 -12.30 20.93
C ARG A 500 27.25 -12.31 22.31
N PRO A 501 27.50 -13.34 23.15
CA PRO A 501 26.87 -13.47 24.46
C PRO A 501 27.41 -12.47 25.47
N ARG A 502 26.64 -12.21 26.54
CA ARG A 502 27.11 -11.47 27.73
C ARG A 502 27.62 -12.39 28.84
N ALA A 503 27.17 -13.64 28.91
CA ALA A 503 27.63 -14.63 29.89
C ALA A 503 27.50 -16.07 29.37
N LEU A 504 28.16 -17.00 30.05
CA LEU A 504 27.86 -18.43 29.99
C LEU A 504 27.06 -18.81 31.25
N SER A 505 25.89 -19.42 31.08
CA SER A 505 25.15 -20.09 32.15
C SER A 505 25.56 -21.56 32.24
N LEU A 506 25.55 -22.13 33.45
CA LEU A 506 25.52 -23.57 33.70
C LEU A 506 24.94 -23.86 35.10
N ARG A 507 24.51 -25.11 35.34
CA ARG A 507 24.27 -25.62 36.71
C ARG A 507 25.44 -26.48 37.18
N TYR A 508 25.72 -26.45 38.49
CA TYR A 508 26.81 -27.24 39.07
C TYR A 508 26.54 -27.77 40.48
N LYS A 509 27.32 -28.79 40.87
CA LYS A 509 27.60 -29.24 42.23
C LYS A 509 29.10 -29.43 42.40
N ALA A 510 29.63 -29.32 43.61
CA ALA A 510 31.05 -29.57 43.86
C ALA A 510 31.32 -30.05 45.29
N ASN A 511 32.35 -30.88 45.45
CA ASN A 511 32.99 -31.11 46.74
C ASN A 511 34.46 -30.68 46.65
N VAL A 512 34.85 -29.74 47.52
CA VAL A 512 36.15 -29.04 47.47
C VAL A 512 36.83 -29.17 48.83
N GLY A 513 37.75 -30.14 48.91
CA GLY A 513 38.59 -30.39 50.07
C GLY A 513 39.87 -29.56 50.10
N LYS A 514 40.79 -29.98 50.97
CA LYS A 514 42.13 -29.38 51.12
C LYS A 514 43.15 -30.13 50.27
N ILE A 515 44.08 -29.37 49.70
CA ILE A 515 45.18 -29.90 48.88
C ILE A 515 45.99 -30.91 49.70
N ASP A 516 46.02 -32.16 49.26
CA ASP A 516 46.79 -33.27 49.87
C ASP A 516 47.77 -33.94 48.88
N LYS A 517 47.80 -33.44 47.65
CA LYS A 517 48.73 -33.80 46.58
C LYS A 517 49.40 -32.53 46.09
N ILE A 518 50.73 -32.49 46.16
CA ILE A 518 51.54 -31.31 45.82
C ILE A 518 52.36 -31.46 44.54
N GLY A 519 52.12 -32.50 43.74
CA GLY A 519 52.64 -32.61 42.38
C GLY A 519 54.16 -32.67 42.21
N SER A 520 54.56 -32.81 40.94
CA SER A 520 55.94 -32.90 40.45
C SER A 520 56.72 -31.58 40.47
N SER A 521 56.07 -30.51 40.03
CA SER A 521 56.75 -29.56 39.12
C SER A 521 56.29 -28.10 39.25
N LEU A 522 55.49 -27.75 40.26
CA LEU A 522 55.14 -26.36 40.57
C LEU A 522 56.15 -25.78 41.57
N ASP A 523 56.69 -24.60 41.26
CA ASP A 523 57.60 -23.89 42.17
C ASP A 523 56.87 -23.48 43.45
N GLY A 524 57.46 -23.79 44.61
CA GLY A 524 56.86 -23.50 45.92
C GLY A 524 55.60 -24.29 46.24
N ARG A 525 55.33 -25.41 45.54
CA ARG A 525 54.22 -26.36 45.78
C ARG A 525 54.03 -26.74 47.25
N GLU A 526 55.10 -26.78 48.05
CA GLU A 526 55.05 -27.12 49.48
C GLU A 526 54.17 -26.15 50.28
N ASN A 527 54.05 -24.88 49.85
CA ASN A 527 53.21 -23.86 50.50
C ASN A 527 51.70 -24.09 50.29
N TRP A 528 51.33 -24.93 49.31
CA TRP A 528 49.95 -25.24 48.97
C TRP A 528 49.40 -26.43 49.77
N ASN A 529 50.26 -27.24 50.39
CA ASN A 529 49.83 -28.41 51.15
C ASN A 529 48.92 -28.04 52.33
N GLY A 530 47.73 -28.64 52.39
CA GLY A 530 46.73 -28.37 53.43
C GLY A 530 45.99 -27.03 53.28
N GLN A 531 46.27 -26.24 52.23
CA GLN A 531 45.41 -25.11 51.85
C GLN A 531 44.07 -25.61 51.33
N GLN A 532 43.06 -24.75 51.36
CA GLN A 532 41.80 -25.01 50.67
C GLN A 532 42.06 -25.10 49.17
N ASP A 533 41.63 -26.18 48.53
CA ASP A 533 41.72 -26.29 47.07
C ASP A 533 40.69 -25.38 46.40
N THR A 534 40.75 -25.30 45.08
CA THR A 534 39.83 -24.48 44.29
C THR A 534 39.45 -25.25 43.04
N SER A 535 38.19 -25.59 42.88
CA SER A 535 37.67 -26.05 41.60
C SER A 535 37.29 -24.83 40.74
N ARG A 536 37.37 -24.94 39.41
CA ARG A 536 37.09 -23.82 38.51
C ARG A 536 36.34 -24.29 37.26
N VAL A 537 35.38 -23.49 36.85
CA VAL A 537 34.83 -23.49 35.49
C VAL A 537 35.24 -22.17 34.85
N PHE A 538 35.73 -22.19 33.62
CA PHE A 538 35.96 -20.97 32.85
C PHE A 538 35.51 -21.13 31.40
N VAL A 539 35.20 -19.99 30.80
CA VAL A 539 34.97 -19.82 29.37
C VAL A 539 35.91 -18.74 28.84
N ALA A 540 36.47 -18.95 27.66
CA ALA A 540 37.22 -17.95 26.91
C ALA A 540 36.73 -17.91 25.47
N VAL A 541 36.33 -16.72 25.03
CA VAL A 541 36.09 -16.42 23.62
C VAL A 541 37.43 -15.99 23.04
N VAL A 542 37.90 -16.70 22.03
CA VAL A 542 39.27 -16.58 21.50
C VAL A 542 39.26 -16.33 20.00
N ASP A 543 40.40 -15.94 19.45
CA ASP A 543 40.65 -15.95 18.01
C ASP A 543 42.01 -16.60 17.77
N TRP A 544 42.02 -17.94 17.64
CA TRP A 544 43.22 -18.77 17.57
C TRP A 544 43.34 -19.52 16.23
N ASN A 545 44.57 -19.74 15.78
CA ASN A 545 44.88 -20.43 14.52
C ASN A 545 45.07 -21.95 14.68
N ALA A 546 45.22 -22.40 15.93
CA ALA A 546 45.37 -23.79 16.37
C ALA A 546 44.85 -23.92 17.80
N GLN A 547 44.76 -25.16 18.31
CA GLN A 547 44.44 -25.41 19.72
C GLN A 547 45.66 -25.14 20.61
N HIS A 548 45.42 -24.65 21.83
CA HIS A 548 46.49 -24.38 22.79
C HIS A 548 46.82 -25.60 23.65
N GLY A 549 48.04 -26.12 23.54
CA GLY A 549 48.45 -27.40 24.14
C GLY A 549 49.03 -27.31 25.56
N VAL A 550 48.25 -27.71 26.57
CA VAL A 550 48.69 -27.85 27.97
C VAL A 550 49.17 -29.27 28.24
N THR A 551 50.46 -29.46 28.54
CA THR A 551 51.04 -30.79 28.84
C THR A 551 51.29 -30.96 30.33
N SER A 552 50.71 -32.02 30.90
CA SER A 552 50.75 -32.37 32.32
C SER A 552 51.22 -33.83 32.51
N GLY A 553 51.86 -34.16 33.63
CA GLY A 553 52.33 -35.53 33.90
C GLY A 553 53.58 -35.56 34.77
N ILE A 554 54.31 -36.68 34.74
CA ILE A 554 55.57 -36.84 35.51
C ILE A 554 56.75 -36.07 34.91
N GLY A 555 56.62 -35.55 33.69
CA GLY A 555 57.61 -34.70 33.05
C GLY A 555 57.52 -33.24 33.49
N THR A 556 58.34 -32.39 32.88
CA THR A 556 58.20 -30.93 33.03
C THR A 556 56.90 -30.47 32.37
N PRO A 557 55.99 -29.77 33.08
CA PRO A 557 54.77 -29.23 32.51
C PRO A 557 55.06 -28.10 31.52
N SER A 558 54.17 -27.88 30.55
CA SER A 558 54.30 -26.82 29.54
C SER A 558 52.93 -26.34 29.04
N GLY A 559 52.88 -25.12 28.51
CA GLY A 559 51.65 -24.52 27.95
C GLY A 559 50.68 -23.95 28.99
N MET A 560 51.08 -23.83 30.25
CA MET A 560 50.18 -23.37 31.32
C MET A 560 49.72 -21.93 31.09
N TRP A 561 48.40 -21.72 31.14
CA TRP A 561 47.75 -20.46 30.82
C TRP A 561 46.54 -20.21 31.72
N ASP A 562 46.17 -18.93 31.85
CA ASP A 562 44.95 -18.51 32.52
C ASP A 562 44.30 -17.40 31.68
N PRO A 563 43.04 -17.52 31.22
CA PRO A 563 42.40 -16.46 30.44
C PRO A 563 42.22 -15.15 31.24
N ALA A 564 42.33 -15.18 32.57
CA ALA A 564 42.29 -13.99 33.42
C ALA A 564 43.66 -13.29 33.58
N ASP A 565 44.80 -13.94 33.25
CA ASP A 565 46.14 -13.37 33.46
C ASP A 565 46.81 -12.79 32.20
N ARG A 566 46.24 -13.05 31.01
CA ARG A 566 46.76 -12.59 29.72
C ARG A 566 45.65 -12.35 28.69
N THR A 567 45.98 -11.57 27.66
CA THR A 567 45.10 -11.27 26.52
C THR A 567 45.43 -12.07 25.26
N SER A 568 46.44 -12.94 25.28
CA SER A 568 46.84 -13.80 24.15
C SER A 568 47.71 -14.99 24.57
N VAL A 569 47.80 -15.97 23.68
CA VAL A 569 48.76 -17.09 23.67
C VAL A 569 49.49 -17.12 22.30
N GLU A 570 50.30 -18.14 22.02
CA GLU A 570 51.06 -18.22 20.76
C GLU A 570 50.14 -18.37 19.52
N GLU A 571 49.01 -19.03 19.70
CA GLU A 571 48.01 -19.35 18.69
C GLU A 571 47.09 -18.17 18.35
N GLY A 572 47.03 -17.14 19.22
CA GLY A 572 46.29 -15.90 18.97
C GLY A 572 45.71 -15.22 20.21
N ASN A 573 44.71 -14.36 19.98
CA ASN A 573 44.14 -13.47 21.00
C ASN A 573 43.07 -14.15 21.85
N ILE A 574 42.92 -13.70 23.09
CA ILE A 574 41.78 -13.95 23.97
C ILE A 574 40.93 -12.68 23.93
N LEU A 575 39.70 -12.78 23.41
CA LEU A 575 38.81 -11.64 23.23
C LEU A 575 38.08 -11.29 24.53
N GLY A 576 37.72 -12.31 25.32
CA GLY A 576 37.13 -12.15 26.65
C GLY A 576 37.01 -13.48 27.39
N TYR A 577 36.75 -13.42 28.69
CA TYR A 577 36.64 -14.60 29.56
C TYR A 577 35.58 -14.45 30.66
N GLY A 578 34.95 -15.55 31.03
CA GLY A 578 34.08 -15.66 32.21
C GLY A 578 34.58 -16.79 33.10
N GLU A 579 34.43 -16.69 34.41
CA GLU A 579 34.87 -17.73 35.35
C GLU A 579 33.98 -17.89 36.58
N LEU A 580 33.93 -19.12 37.08
CA LEU A 580 33.32 -19.52 38.33
C LEU A 580 34.40 -20.20 39.17
N VAL A 581 34.65 -19.62 40.35
CA VAL A 581 35.70 -20.06 41.29
C VAL A 581 35.02 -20.69 42.51
N ILE A 582 35.23 -21.99 42.72
CA ILE A 582 34.51 -22.78 43.72
C ILE A 582 35.52 -23.23 44.79
N THR A 583 35.34 -22.74 46.02
CA THR A 583 36.27 -22.96 47.15
C THR A 583 35.64 -23.70 48.32
N ASN A 584 34.34 -24.03 48.24
CA ASN A 584 33.58 -24.72 49.29
C ASN A 584 32.64 -25.74 48.62
N ASP A 585 32.10 -26.66 49.41
CA ASP A 585 31.12 -27.65 48.95
C ASP A 585 29.81 -26.98 48.49
N VAL A 586 29.22 -27.53 47.43
CA VAL A 586 27.93 -27.16 46.83
C VAL A 586 27.16 -28.45 46.57
N ASP A 587 26.35 -28.86 47.55
CA ASP A 587 25.70 -30.19 47.59
C ASP A 587 24.47 -30.30 46.67
N SER A 588 23.80 -29.19 46.39
CA SER A 588 22.61 -29.09 45.53
C SER A 588 22.94 -28.43 44.20
N TRP A 589 22.27 -28.85 43.12
CA TRP A 589 22.35 -28.16 41.83
C TRP A 589 22.10 -26.66 42.02
N THR A 590 23.06 -25.86 41.57
CA THR A 590 23.07 -24.40 41.73
C THR A 590 23.43 -23.79 40.38
N ASP A 591 22.63 -22.82 39.94
CA ASP A 591 22.87 -22.12 38.68
C ASP A 591 23.99 -21.08 38.85
N ALA A 592 24.79 -20.88 37.80
CA ALA A 592 25.89 -19.93 37.77
C ALA A 592 25.95 -19.19 36.44
N GLU A 593 25.92 -17.86 36.48
CA GLU A 593 26.14 -16.99 35.33
C GLU A 593 27.58 -16.44 35.35
N LEU A 594 28.40 -16.87 34.40
CA LEU A 594 29.78 -16.45 34.22
C LEU A 594 29.81 -15.26 33.24
N LYS A 595 29.56 -14.04 33.76
CA LYS A 595 29.64 -12.80 32.96
C LYS A 595 31.00 -12.68 32.26
N ILE A 596 30.98 -12.40 30.96
CA ILE A 596 32.18 -12.32 30.14
C ILE A 596 32.82 -10.94 30.29
N ASN A 597 34.06 -10.96 30.78
CA ASN A 597 34.98 -9.85 30.84
C ASN A 597 35.69 -9.71 29.49
N TRP A 598 35.29 -8.74 28.68
CA TRP A 598 35.87 -8.50 27.36
C TRP A 598 37.14 -7.67 27.45
N TYR A 599 38.22 -8.16 26.84
CA TYR A 599 39.46 -7.40 26.63
C TYR A 599 39.36 -6.48 25.41
N ASP A 600 38.65 -6.93 24.36
CA ASP A 600 38.38 -6.14 23.16
C ASP A 600 36.89 -6.18 22.80
N VAL A 601 36.19 -5.08 23.10
CA VAL A 601 34.76 -4.91 22.76
C VAL A 601 34.54 -4.59 21.28
N ALA A 602 35.55 -4.10 20.56
CA ALA A 602 35.47 -3.75 19.14
C ALA A 602 35.93 -4.87 18.19
N ALA A 603 36.47 -5.97 18.72
CA ALA A 603 36.84 -7.15 17.94
C ALA A 603 35.66 -7.67 17.10
N SER A 604 35.91 -7.93 15.81
CA SER A 604 35.01 -8.68 14.93
C SER A 604 34.82 -10.13 15.41
N ALA A 605 33.77 -10.80 14.94
CA ALA A 605 33.57 -12.23 15.16
C ALA A 605 34.78 -13.02 14.64
N PRO A 606 35.30 -14.01 15.39
CA PRO A 606 36.29 -14.95 14.88
C PRO A 606 35.83 -15.57 13.57
N ALA A 607 36.71 -15.61 12.57
CA ALA A 607 36.35 -16.14 11.25
C ALA A 607 36.04 -17.65 11.32
N SER A 608 35.05 -18.10 10.55
CA SER A 608 34.62 -19.50 10.53
C SER A 608 35.79 -20.47 10.31
N GLY A 609 35.77 -21.58 11.04
CA GLY A 609 36.84 -22.58 11.07
C GLY A 609 38.07 -22.21 11.91
N ARG A 610 38.15 -21.01 12.49
CA ARG A 610 39.16 -20.71 13.53
C ARG A 610 38.76 -21.30 14.86
N ILE A 611 39.75 -21.64 15.68
CA ILE A 611 39.52 -22.00 17.09
C ILE A 611 39.07 -20.73 17.81
N SER A 612 37.84 -20.74 18.33
CA SER A 612 37.14 -19.51 18.76
C SER A 612 36.44 -19.64 20.11
N LEU A 613 36.36 -20.84 20.68
CA LEU A 613 35.72 -21.12 21.96
C LEU A 613 36.52 -22.14 22.78
N VAL A 614 36.85 -21.76 24.01
CA VAL A 614 37.30 -22.65 25.08
C VAL A 614 36.29 -22.64 26.22
N ILE A 615 35.78 -23.80 26.62
CA ILE A 615 35.15 -24.00 27.94
C ILE A 615 35.97 -25.06 28.67
N SER A 616 36.20 -24.89 29.97
CA SER A 616 37.02 -25.78 30.78
C SER A 616 36.48 -25.90 32.21
N CYS A 617 36.31 -27.13 32.68
CA CYS A 617 35.90 -27.49 34.03
C CYS A 617 37.02 -28.34 34.66
N ALA A 618 37.45 -28.00 35.88
CA ALA A 618 38.50 -28.72 36.59
C ALA A 618 38.21 -28.81 38.10
N THR A 619 38.39 -30.00 38.69
CA THR A 619 38.22 -30.23 40.13
C THR A 619 39.30 -29.58 41.00
N SER A 620 40.45 -29.22 40.41
CA SER A 620 41.54 -28.49 41.09
C SER A 620 42.23 -27.51 40.12
N LEU A 621 42.34 -26.25 40.52
CA LEU A 621 42.90 -25.12 39.74
C LEU A 621 44.37 -25.30 39.36
N LYS A 622 45.12 -26.09 40.13
CA LYS A 622 46.53 -26.43 39.88
C LYS A 622 46.73 -27.92 39.52
N GLY A 623 45.67 -28.57 39.07
CA GLY A 623 45.65 -30.00 38.72
C GLY A 623 46.52 -30.35 37.51
N ASP A 624 46.78 -29.36 36.65
CA ASP A 624 47.75 -29.34 35.55
C ASP A 624 49.21 -29.50 36.04
N TYR A 625 49.55 -28.96 37.21
CA TYR A 625 50.80 -29.24 37.93
C TYR A 625 50.76 -30.51 38.80
N LEU A 626 49.65 -31.26 38.75
CA LEU A 626 49.33 -32.38 39.64
C LEU A 626 49.21 -31.96 41.12
N VAL A 627 48.79 -30.71 41.36
CA VAL A 627 48.56 -30.11 42.69
C VAL A 627 47.06 -29.98 42.94
N GLY A 628 46.57 -30.47 44.07
CA GLY A 628 45.15 -30.45 44.41
C GLY A 628 44.74 -31.43 45.50
N CYS A 629 43.44 -31.57 45.71
CA CYS A 629 42.83 -32.50 46.63
C CYS A 629 42.38 -33.79 45.93
N SER A 630 42.84 -34.93 46.45
CA SER A 630 42.58 -36.26 45.89
C SER A 630 41.13 -36.74 46.02
N THR A 631 40.28 -36.01 46.73
CA THR A 631 38.84 -36.30 46.89
C THR A 631 37.93 -35.28 46.20
N ASN A 632 38.46 -34.31 45.45
CA ASN A 632 37.60 -33.32 44.79
C ASN A 632 36.76 -33.92 43.66
N GLU A 633 35.53 -33.43 43.60
CA GLU A 633 34.48 -33.86 42.70
C GLU A 633 33.68 -32.65 42.22
N MET A 634 33.22 -32.68 40.98
CA MET A 634 32.37 -31.64 40.40
C MET A 634 31.34 -32.30 39.48
N ARG A 635 30.11 -31.80 39.48
CA ARG A 635 29.10 -32.11 38.47
C ARG A 635 28.74 -30.82 37.75
N VAL A 636 28.62 -30.87 36.42
CA VAL A 636 28.28 -29.71 35.57
C VAL A 636 27.31 -30.13 34.48
N ASP A 637 26.42 -29.21 34.11
CA ASP A 637 25.30 -29.46 33.20
C ASP A 637 24.63 -28.13 32.75
N ASP A 638 23.70 -28.19 31.80
CA ASP A 638 22.94 -27.06 31.21
C ASP A 638 23.83 -25.86 30.75
N PHE A 639 24.88 -26.11 29.98
CA PHE A 639 25.73 -25.04 29.44
C PHE A 639 25.02 -24.26 28.32
N GLU A 640 24.66 -22.99 28.60
CA GLU A 640 23.90 -22.13 27.69
C GLU A 640 24.48 -20.71 27.59
N TRP A 641 24.34 -20.06 26.43
CA TRP A 641 24.70 -18.66 26.27
C TRP A 641 23.62 -17.72 26.79
N VAL A 642 24.01 -16.77 27.64
CA VAL A 642 23.14 -15.66 28.04
C VAL A 642 23.34 -14.51 27.08
N TYR A 643 22.24 -14.09 26.47
CA TYR A 643 22.13 -12.96 25.54
C TYR A 643 21.47 -11.77 26.23
#